data_AF-A0A1H4XU47-F1
#
_entry.id   AF-A0A1H4XU47-F1
#
_cell.length_a   1.000
_cell.length_b   1.000
_cell.length_c   1.000
_cell.angle_alpha   90.00
_cell.angle_beta   90.00
_cell.angle_gamma   90.00
#
_symmetry.space_group_name_H-M   'P 1'
#
loop_
_entity.id
_entity.type
_entity.pdbx_description
1 polymer ?
#
loop_
_entity_poly.entity_id
_entity_poly.type
_entity_poly.pdbx_seq_one_letter_code
_entity_poly.pdbx_strand_id
1 'polypeptide(L)' 'MKQEHIQLQAKIEKTREELNLLAIKYKFNFQHKEMLQTSHDLEQLILQFLQIRMNLSLD' A
#
# COMPACT_ATOMS: atom_id res chain seq x y z
N MET A 1 -2.36 0.57 18.36
CA MET A 1 -1.37 -0.49 18.00
C MET A 1 -2.00 -1.71 17.32
N LYS A 2 -2.64 -2.70 17.99
CA LYS A 2 -3.22 -3.87 17.28
C LYS A 2 -4.32 -3.52 16.25
N GLN A 3 -5.24 -2.64 16.63
CA GLN A 3 -6.33 -2.20 15.73
C GLN A 3 -5.83 -1.34 14.58
N GLU A 4 -4.78 -0.56 14.82
CA GLU A 4 -4.10 0.29 13.83
C GLU A 4 -3.37 -0.55 12.78
N HIS A 5 -2.73 -1.65 13.19
CA HIS A 5 -2.13 -2.62 12.27
C HIS A 5 -3.19 -3.29 11.37
N ILE A 6 -4.33 -3.69 11.92
CA ILE A 6 -5.44 -4.28 11.15
C ILE A 6 -5.98 -3.29 10.11
N GLN A 7 -6.18 -2.03 10.52
CA GLN A 7 -6.65 -0.97 9.62
C GLN A 7 -5.63 -0.67 8.51
N LEU A 8 -4.34 -0.64 8.83
CA LEU A 8 -3.29 -0.39 7.86
C LEU A 8 -3.16 -1.55 6.86
N GLN A 9 -3.27 -2.79 7.34
CA GLN A 9 -3.28 -3.98 6.49
C GLN A 9 -4.46 -3.97 5.51
N ALA A 10 -5.66 -3.60 5.98
CA ALA A 10 -6.83 -3.47 5.11
C ALA A 10 -6.63 -2.38 4.03
N LYS A 11 -5.98 -1.26 4.37
CA LYS A 11 -5.65 -0.20 3.40
C LYS A 11 -4.63 -0.68 2.36
N ILE A 12 -3.62 -1.43 2.78
CA ILE A 12 -2.62 -2.02 1.87
C ILE A 12 -3.29 -2.93 0.84
N GLU A 13 -4.15 -3.84 1.28
CA GLU A 13 -4.85 -4.76 0.37
C GLU A 13 -5.78 -4.03 -0.59
N LYS A 14 -6.55 -3.04 -0.10
CA LYS A 14 -7.39 -2.20 -0.96
C LYS A 14 -6.57 -1.46 -2.03
N THR A 15 -5.42 -0.91 -1.64
CA THR A 15 -4.54 -0.17 -2.57
C THR A 15 -3.90 -1.10 -3.61
N ARG A 16 -3.58 -2.35 -3.22
CA ARG A 16 -3.14 -3.40 -4.16
C ARG A 16 -4.21 -3.76 -5.18
N GLU A 17 -5.46 -3.91 -4.74
CA GLU A 17 -6.59 -4.17 -5.63
C GLU A 17 -6.78 -3.03 -6.64
N GLU A 18 -6.72 -1.79 -6.18
CA GLU A 18 -6.81 -0.61 -7.04
C GLU A 18 -5.68 -0.57 -8.08
N LEU A 19 -4.44 -0.89 -7.69
CA LEU A 19 -3.31 -1.02 -8.63
C LEU A 19 -3.53 -2.10 -9.68
N ASN A 20 -4.04 -3.27 -9.29
CA ASN A 20 -4.33 -4.36 -10.22
C ASN A 20 -5.40 -3.95 -11.25
N LEU A 21 -6.45 -3.25 -10.80
CA LEU A 21 -7.49 -2.72 -11.69
C LEU A 21 -6.93 -1.67 -12.65
N LEU A 22 -6.09 -0.76 -12.16
CA LEU A 22 -5.43 0.25 -13.01
C LEU A 22 -4.47 -0.41 -14.01
N ALA A 23 -3.74 -1.45 -13.61
CA ALA A 23 -2.87 -2.22 -14.49
C ALA A 23 -3.67 -2.88 -15.62
N ILE A 24 -4.82 -3.49 -15.33
CA ILE A 24 -5.70 -4.04 -16.36
C ILE A 24 -6.23 -2.92 -17.28
N LYS A 25 -6.75 -1.83 -16.69
CA LYS A 25 -7.32 -0.68 -17.43
C LYS A 25 -6.32 -0.06 -18.40
N TYR A 26 -5.07 0.09 -17.98
CA TYR A 26 -4.01 0.72 -18.77
C TYR A 26 -3.08 -0.28 -19.47
N LYS A 27 -3.50 -1.55 -19.60
CA LYS A 27 -2.73 -2.63 -20.26
C LYS A 27 -1.28 -2.72 -19.75
N PHE A 28 -1.12 -2.65 -18.43
CA PHE A 28 0.16 -2.69 -17.73
C PHE A 28 1.14 -1.57 -18.13
N ASN A 29 0.64 -0.45 -18.64
CA ASN A 29 1.49 0.71 -18.89
C ASN A 29 1.88 1.42 -17.58
N PHE A 30 2.90 0.90 -16.90
CA PHE A 30 3.42 1.39 -15.62
C PHE A 30 3.93 2.85 -15.65
N GLN A 31 3.90 3.52 -16.80
CA GLN A 31 4.23 4.94 -16.94
C GLN A 31 2.99 5.84 -16.83
N HIS A 32 1.79 5.27 -16.69
CA HIS A 32 0.56 6.04 -16.50
C HIS A 32 0.56 6.71 -15.11
N LYS A 33 0.30 8.02 -15.08
CA LYS A 33 0.36 8.85 -13.86
C LYS A 33 -0.42 8.26 -12.67
N GLU A 34 -1.63 7.76 -12.92
CA GLU A 34 -2.45 7.16 -11.86
C GLU A 34 -1.83 5.89 -11.28
N MET A 35 -1.23 5.02 -12.10
CA MET A 35 -0.54 3.83 -11.58
C MET A 35 0.71 4.19 -10.80
N LEU A 36 1.48 5.19 -11.25
CA LEU A 36 2.64 5.68 -10.51
C LEU A 36 2.22 6.24 -9.15
N GLN A 37 1.14 7.02 -9.10
CA GLN A 37 0.63 7.56 -7.84
C GLN A 37 0.17 6.45 -6.89
N THR A 38 -0.68 5.53 -7.35
CA THR A 38 -1.17 4.45 -6.50
C THR A 38 -0.05 3.51 -6.05
N SER A 39 0.99 3.32 -6.88
CA SER A 39 2.19 2.55 -6.52
C SER A 39 2.99 3.24 -5.41
N HIS A 40 3.14 4.55 -5.51
CA HIS A 40 3.80 5.35 -4.48
C HIS A 40 3.02 5.31 -3.15
N ASP A 41 1.70 5.46 -3.22
CA ASP A 41 0.84 5.41 -2.02
C ASP A 41 0.94 4.03 -1.32
N LEU A 42 1.00 2.95 -2.10
CA LEU A 42 1.22 1.59 -1.57
C LEU A 42 2.58 1.47 -0.87
N GLU A 43 3.65 2.01 -1.45
CA GLU A 43 4.99 2.01 -0.85
C GLU A 43 4.98 2.73 0.51
N GLN A 44 4.35 3.90 0.58
CA GLN A 44 4.24 4.66 1.84
C GLN A 44 3.48 3.88 2.93
N LEU A 45 2.39 3.19 2.58
CA LEU A 45 1.64 2.36 3.53
C LEU A 45 2.48 1.18 4.05
N ILE A 46 3.28 0.55 3.18
CA ILE A 46 4.18 -0.54 3.57
C ILE A 46 5.27 -0.02 4.52
N LEU A 47 5.85 1.15 4.25
CA LEU A 47 6.85 1.76 5.12
C LEU A 47 6.27 2.09 6.51
N GLN A 48 5.07 2.65 6.57
CA GLN A 48 4.36 2.90 7.84
C GLN A 48 4.12 1.59 8.60
N PHE A 49 3.74 0.53 7.90
CA PHE A 49 3.50 -0.78 8.51
C PHE A 49 4.78 -1.37 9.12
N LEU A 50 5.92 -1.25 8.42
CA LEU A 50 7.21 -1.70 8.92
C LEU A 50 7.67 -0.88 10.14
N GLN A 51 7.46 0.44 10.14
CA GLN A 51 7.77 1.29 11.30
C GLN A 51 6.97 0.89 12.54
N ILE A 52 5.66 0.67 12.41
CA ILE A 52 4.82 0.19 13.51
C ILE A 52 5.34 -1.16 14.03
N ARG A 53 5.71 -2.09 13.13
CA ARG A 53 6.25 -3.39 13.52
C ARG A 53 7.60 -3.29 14.24
N MET A 54 8.50 -2.40 13.81
CA MET A 54 9.79 -2.17 14.48
C MET A 54 9.60 -1.56 15.86
N ASN A 55 8.71 -0.58 16.01
CA ASN A 55 8.40 0.01 17.31
C ASN A 55 7.80 -1.03 18.27
N LEU A 56 6.93 -1.91 17.78
CA LEU A 56 6.37 -3.04 18.55
C LEU A 56 7.41 -4.09 18.99
N SER A 57 8.59 -4.13 18.37
CA SER A 57 9.66 -5.06 18.74
C SER A 57 10.66 -4.52 19.75
N LEU A 58 10.55 -3.22 20.07
CA LEU A 58 11.41 -2.51 21.03
C LEU A 58 10.72 -2.26 22.39
N ASP A 59 9.42 -2.54 22.48
CA ASP A 59 8.60 -2.58 23.72
C ASP A 59 8.47 -4.02 24.24
#